data_AF-A0A3N7F1U2-F1
#
_entry.id   AF-A0A3N7F1U2-F1
#
_cell.length_a   1.000
_cell.length_b   1.000
_cell.length_c   1.000
_cell.angle_alpha   90.00
_cell.angle_beta   90.00
_cell.angle_gamma   90.00
#
_symmetry.space_group_name_H-M   'P 1'
#
loop_
_entity.id
_entity.type
_entity.pdbx_description
1 polymer ?
#
loop_
_entity_poly.entity_id
_entity_poly.type
_entity_poly.pdbx_seq_one_letter_code
_entity_poly.pdbx_strand_id
1 'polypeptide(L)'
;MVRFELIHCKYSKAKAGARLDDLYEVCGQAVVSLRYKWKPEELLKHMDRRNGTGALKGKRYFHGSSRDTEYIKKAIRYKEAEFEFAIAQPGVEINAITTDMMNFLGSIYSTVVEMTETKLRCYFS
;
A
#
# COMPACT_ATOMS: atom_id res chain seq x y z
N MET A 1 20.80 1.10 1.91
CA MET A 1 19.43 0.60 1.71
C MET A 1 18.43 1.73 1.78
N VAL A 2 17.38 1.68 0.97
CA VAL A 2 16.18 2.54 1.02
C VAL A 2 15.00 1.61 1.22
N ARG A 3 14.14 1.86 2.20
CA ARG A 3 12.96 1.03 2.46
C ARG A 3 11.68 1.75 2.07
N PHE A 4 10.82 1.07 1.33
CA PHE A 4 9.51 1.51 0.92
C PHE A 4 8.44 0.66 1.61
N GLU A 5 7.57 1.31 2.37
CA GLU A 5 6.40 0.66 2.99
C GLU A 5 5.14 1.19 2.33
N LEU A 6 4.43 0.33 1.59
CA LEU A 6 3.20 0.69 0.88
C LEU A 6 2.02 0.16 1.68
N ILE A 7 1.39 1.07 2.43
CA ILE A 7 0.22 0.79 3.25
C ILE A 7 -1.02 1.34 2.53
N HIS A 8 -1.90 0.43 2.10
CA HIS A 8 -3.17 0.79 1.49
C HIS A 8 -4.25 0.83 2.55
N CYS A 9 -4.83 2.00 2.76
CA CYS A 9 -5.87 2.20 3.77
C CYS A 9 -7.17 2.62 3.11
N LYS A 10 -8.24 1.90 3.43
CA LYS A 10 -9.60 2.25 3.00
C LYS A 10 -10.38 2.77 4.19
N TYR A 11 -10.78 4.03 4.12
CA TYR A 11 -11.53 4.70 5.18
C TYR A 11 -12.91 4.09 5.38
N SER A 12 -13.33 3.90 6.64
CA SER A 12 -14.67 3.47 7.03
C SER A 12 -15.34 4.55 7.88
N LYS A 13 -16.61 4.85 7.57
CA LYS A 13 -17.49 5.74 8.38
C LYS A 13 -18.43 4.98 9.30
N ALA A 14 -18.54 3.67 9.12
CA ALA A 14 -19.52 2.82 9.78
C ALA A 14 -18.85 1.96 10.86
N LYS A 15 -19.67 1.40 11.75
CA LYS A 15 -19.22 0.37 12.70
C LYS A 15 -18.54 -0.78 11.92
N ALA A 16 -17.43 -1.25 12.47
CA ALA A 16 -16.69 -2.37 11.92
C ALA A 16 -17.55 -3.64 11.87
N GLY A 17 -17.23 -4.54 10.94
CA GLY A 17 -17.94 -5.81 10.73
C GLY A 17 -17.37 -6.59 9.54
N ALA A 18 -18.16 -7.46 8.94
CA ALA A 18 -17.75 -8.23 7.75
C ALA A 18 -17.88 -7.39 6.47
N ARG A 19 -16.83 -6.63 6.11
CA ARG A 19 -16.80 -5.74 4.93
C ARG A 19 -15.99 -6.36 3.77
N LEU A 20 -16.53 -7.41 3.15
CA LEU A 20 -15.83 -8.11 2.06
C LEU A 20 -15.56 -7.19 0.85
N ASP A 21 -16.51 -6.32 0.48
CA ASP A 21 -16.35 -5.38 -0.63
C ASP A 21 -15.16 -4.43 -0.43
N ASP A 22 -14.99 -3.95 0.80
CA ASP A 22 -13.87 -3.09 1.14
C ASP A 22 -12.53 -3.83 1.08
N LEU A 23 -12.51 -5.14 1.36
CA LEU A 23 -11.34 -5.99 1.17
C LEU A 23 -10.98 -6.12 -0.31
N TYR A 24 -11.97 -6.32 -1.20
CA TYR A 24 -11.70 -6.37 -2.64
C TYR A 24 -11.02 -5.09 -3.14
N GLU A 25 -11.51 -3.92 -2.70
CA GLU A 25 -10.94 -2.64 -3.11
C GLU A 25 -9.51 -2.44 -2.59
N VAL A 26 -9.31 -2.58 -1.27
CA VAL A 26 -8.00 -2.28 -0.65
C VAL A 26 -6.93 -3.31 -1.04
N CYS A 27 -7.29 -4.59 -1.15
CA CYS A 27 -6.38 -5.62 -1.63
C CYS A 27 -6.04 -5.44 -3.11
N GLY A 28 -7.02 -5.02 -3.94
CA GLY A 28 -6.76 -4.69 -5.34
C GLY A 28 -5.74 -3.55 -5.49
N GLN A 29 -5.82 -2.52 -4.65
CA GLN A 29 -4.84 -1.43 -4.63
C GLN A 29 -3.44 -1.94 -4.22
N ALA A 30 -3.36 -2.82 -3.23
CA ALA A 30 -2.12 -3.46 -2.81
C ALA A 30 -1.48 -4.27 -3.95
N VAL A 31 -2.24 -5.16 -4.60
CA VAL A 31 -1.79 -6.00 -5.73
C VAL A 31 -1.30 -5.14 -6.89
N VAL A 32 -2.04 -4.10 -7.27
CA VAL A 32 -1.64 -3.19 -8.34
C VAL A 32 -0.32 -2.48 -8.00
N SER A 33 -0.09 -2.16 -6.72
CA SER A 33 1.12 -1.47 -6.26
C SER A 33 2.38 -2.34 -6.26
N LEU A 34 2.27 -3.67 -6.31
CA LEU A 34 3.43 -4.59 -6.29
C LEU A 34 4.43 -4.30 -7.42
N ARG A 35 3.95 -3.80 -8.56
CA ARG A 35 4.79 -3.40 -9.71
C ARG A 35 5.89 -2.41 -9.34
N TYR A 36 5.70 -1.62 -8.27
CA TYR A 36 6.67 -0.62 -7.85
C TYR A 36 7.93 -1.23 -7.25
N LYS A 37 7.91 -2.48 -6.75
CA LYS A 37 9.13 -3.19 -6.31
C LYS A 37 10.19 -3.22 -7.42
N TRP A 38 9.75 -3.46 -8.66
CA TRP A 38 10.64 -3.57 -9.82
C TRP A 38 10.89 -2.23 -10.54
N LYS A 39 10.11 -1.19 -10.20
CA LYS A 39 10.19 0.15 -10.78
C LYS A 39 9.98 1.23 -9.71
N PRO A 40 10.86 1.34 -8.69
CA PRO A 40 10.73 2.32 -7.61
C PRO A 40 10.68 3.77 -8.12
N GLU A 41 11.37 4.06 -9.23
CA GLU A 41 11.32 5.37 -9.91
C GLU A 41 9.89 5.80 -10.25
N GLU A 42 9.06 4.84 -10.68
CA GLU A 42 7.68 5.10 -11.09
C GLU A 42 6.77 5.41 -9.90
N LEU A 43 7.08 4.86 -8.71
CA LEU A 43 6.39 5.23 -7.47
C LEU A 43 6.69 6.69 -7.12
N LEU A 44 7.97 7.06 -7.12
CA LEU A 44 8.43 8.41 -6.80
C LEU A 44 7.83 9.44 -7.77
N LYS A 45 7.87 9.16 -9.09
CA LYS A 45 7.19 10.00 -10.10
C LYS A 45 5.68 10.10 -9.86
N HIS A 46 5.04 8.99 -9.48
CA HIS A 46 3.61 8.97 -9.19
C HIS A 46 3.27 9.84 -7.97
N MET A 47 4.09 9.81 -6.91
CA MET A 47 3.95 10.65 -5.72
C MET A 47 4.08 12.13 -6.06
N ASP A 48 5.14 12.52 -6.78
CA ASP A 48 5.36 13.91 -7.20
C ASP A 48 4.22 14.43 -8.07
N ARG A 49 3.80 13.65 -9.08
CA ARG A 49 2.67 14.00 -9.95
C ARG A 49 1.39 14.22 -9.15
N ARG A 50 1.09 13.35 -8.19
CA ARG A 50 -0.10 13.49 -7.33
C ARG A 50 0.01 14.69 -6.41
N ASN A 51 1.19 15.02 -5.90
CA ASN A 51 1.39 16.22 -5.10
C ASN A 51 1.26 17.50 -5.94
N GLY A 52 1.63 17.46 -7.22
CA GLY A 52 1.51 18.61 -8.13
C GLY A 52 0.11 18.87 -8.67
N THR A 53 -0.87 17.98 -8.45
CA THR A 53 -2.17 18.00 -9.13
C THR A 53 -3.37 17.73 -8.20
N GLY A 54 -4.56 18.15 -8.65
CA GLY A 54 -5.84 17.90 -7.98
C GLY A 54 -6.09 18.77 -6.74
N ALA A 55 -7.18 18.49 -6.02
CA ALA A 55 -7.65 19.29 -4.88
C ALA A 55 -6.66 19.35 -3.70
N LEU A 56 -5.73 18.40 -3.61
CA LEU A 56 -4.72 18.31 -2.54
C LEU A 56 -3.32 18.73 -3.03
N LYS A 57 -3.24 19.57 -4.06
CA LYS A 57 -1.96 20.06 -4.58
C LYS A 57 -1.12 20.67 -3.46
N GLY A 58 0.14 20.22 -3.34
CA GLY A 58 1.11 20.66 -2.34
C GLY A 58 0.87 20.14 -0.92
N LYS A 59 -0.16 19.31 -0.69
CA LYS A 59 -0.60 18.87 0.65
C LYS A 59 -0.56 17.35 0.84
N ARG A 60 0.06 16.60 -0.09
CA ARG A 60 0.06 15.13 -0.04
C ARG A 60 1.20 14.52 0.76
N TYR A 61 2.31 15.24 0.89
CA TYR A 61 3.37 14.85 1.80
C TYR A 61 2.94 15.22 3.22
N PHE A 62 2.76 14.20 4.07
CA PHE A 62 2.58 14.41 5.50
C PHE A 62 3.92 14.80 6.15
N HIS A 63 4.98 14.10 5.76
CA HIS A 63 6.37 14.45 6.05
C HIS A 63 7.19 14.49 4.77
N GLY A 64 8.21 15.36 4.76
CA GLY A 64 9.07 15.58 3.60
C GLY A 64 8.37 16.34 2.45
N SER A 65 8.95 16.22 1.27
CA SER A 65 8.61 17.01 0.10
C SER A 65 9.07 16.32 -1.20
N SER A 66 8.78 16.97 -2.34
CA SER A 66 9.33 16.55 -3.64
C SER A 66 10.87 16.58 -3.69
N ARG A 67 11.53 17.39 -2.85
CA ARG A 67 13.02 17.38 -2.76
C ARG A 67 13.52 16.07 -2.19
N ASP A 68 12.85 15.53 -1.18
CA ASP A 68 13.17 14.25 -0.56
C ASP A 68 12.92 13.10 -1.55
N THR A 69 11.85 13.21 -2.34
CA THR A 69 11.53 12.24 -3.41
C THR A 69 12.66 12.19 -4.46
N GLU A 70 13.20 13.34 -4.87
CA GLU A 70 14.34 13.41 -5.79
C GLU A 70 15.64 12.90 -5.15
N TYR A 71 15.86 13.14 -3.85
CA TYR A 71 16.99 12.57 -3.12
C TYR A 71 16.91 11.04 -3.07
N ILE A 72 15.74 10.49 -2.75
CA ILE A 72 15.49 9.05 -2.71
C ILE A 72 15.73 8.44 -4.10
N LYS A 73 15.25 9.09 -5.16
CA LYS A 73 15.46 8.66 -6.56
C LYS A 73 16.93 8.56 -6.95
N LYS A 74 17.78 9.46 -6.44
CA LYS A 74 19.23 9.35 -6.63
C LYS A 74 19.82 8.22 -5.79
N ALA A 75 19.35 8.05 -4.56
CA ALA A 75 19.84 7.03 -3.63
C ALA A 75 19.60 5.60 -4.14
N ILE A 76 18.41 5.31 -4.69
CA ILE A 76 18.05 3.96 -5.19
C ILE A 76 18.85 3.52 -6.43
N ARG A 77 19.60 4.42 -7.08
CA ARG A 77 20.54 4.04 -8.16
C ARG A 77 21.79 3.32 -7.65
N TYR A 78 22.14 3.56 -6.39
CA TYR A 78 23.38 3.06 -5.78
C TYR A 78 23.13 2.24 -4.51
N LYS A 79 21.88 2.23 -4.01
CA LYS A 79 21.46 1.51 -2.80
C LYS A 79 20.32 0.58 -3.17
N GLU A 80 20.33 -0.60 -2.58
CA GLU A 80 19.21 -1.53 -2.65
C GLU A 80 17.92 -0.89 -2.10
N ALA A 81 16.82 -1.16 -2.80
CA ALA A 81 15.48 -0.73 -2.44
C ALA A 81 14.66 -1.93 -1.94
N GLU A 82 14.29 -1.91 -0.67
CA GLU A 82 13.41 -2.90 -0.07
C GLU A 82 11.96 -2.44 -0.13
N PHE A 83 11.04 -3.37 -0.36
CA PHE A 83 9.61 -3.10 -0.44
C PHE A 83 8.83 -3.99 0.51
N GLU A 84 7.92 -3.38 1.26
CA GLU A 84 6.93 -4.07 2.06
C GLU A 84 5.53 -3.57 1.72
N PHE A 85 4.55 -4.46 1.85
CA PHE A 85 3.17 -4.20 1.49
C PHE A 85 2.26 -4.50 2.68
N ALA A 86 1.30 -3.60 2.90
CA ALA A 86 0.29 -3.79 3.92
C ALA A 86 -1.08 -3.29 3.47
N ILE A 87 -2.11 -3.89 4.05
CA ILE A 87 -3.48 -3.38 4.01
C ILE A 87 -3.90 -2.94 5.41
N ALA A 88 -4.61 -1.82 5.48
CA ALA A 88 -5.27 -1.34 6.68
C ALA A 88 -6.76 -1.17 6.39
N GLN A 89 -7.60 -1.88 7.14
CA GLN A 89 -9.05 -1.83 7.00
C GLN A 89 -9.75 -1.71 8.35
N PRO A 90 -10.02 -0.48 8.83
CA PRO A 90 -10.72 -0.24 10.09
C PRO A 90 -12.20 -0.64 10.07
N GLY A 91 -12.79 -0.85 8.89
CA GLY A 91 -14.15 -1.36 8.74
C GLY A 91 -14.28 -2.88 8.94
N VAL A 92 -13.16 -3.61 8.99
CA VAL A 92 -13.14 -5.05 9.25
C VAL A 92 -12.84 -5.30 10.71
N GLU A 93 -13.74 -5.99 11.39
CA GLU A 93 -13.54 -6.46 12.76
C GLU A 93 -12.94 -7.87 12.71
N ILE A 94 -11.84 -8.11 13.43
CA ILE A 94 -11.11 -9.39 13.40
C ILE A 94 -12.00 -10.58 13.78
N ASN A 95 -12.91 -10.39 14.73
CA ASN A 95 -13.84 -11.42 15.21
C ASN A 95 -15.02 -11.66 14.25
N ALA A 96 -15.23 -10.76 13.29
CA ALA A 96 -16.30 -10.86 12.30
C ALA A 96 -15.80 -11.37 10.92
N ILE A 97 -14.52 -11.75 10.81
CA ILE A 97 -13.95 -12.27 9.57
C ILE A 97 -14.62 -13.61 9.24
N THR A 98 -15.24 -13.67 8.06
CA THR A 98 -15.86 -14.88 7.54
C THR A 98 -14.85 -15.79 6.85
N THR A 99 -15.23 -17.04 6.59
CA THR A 99 -14.41 -17.99 5.81
C THR A 99 -14.06 -17.45 4.43
N ASP A 100 -15.00 -16.80 3.74
CA ASP A 100 -14.75 -16.21 2.42
C ASP A 100 -13.70 -15.08 2.49
N MET A 101 -13.77 -14.24 3.52
CA MET A 101 -12.78 -13.20 3.77
C MET A 101 -11.40 -13.81 4.04
N MET A 102 -11.31 -14.87 4.86
CA MET A 102 -10.05 -15.57 5.11
C MET A 102 -9.46 -16.18 3.84
N ASN A 103 -10.27 -16.88 3.05
CA ASN A 103 -9.83 -17.51 1.79
C ASN A 103 -9.34 -16.46 0.78
N PHE A 104 -10.06 -15.34 0.69
CA PHE A 104 -9.65 -14.22 -0.15
C PHE A 104 -8.34 -13.60 0.33
N LEU A 105 -8.23 -13.28 1.63
CA LEU A 105 -6.99 -12.74 2.22
C LEU A 105 -5.80 -13.70 2.06
N GLY A 106 -6.03 -15.01 2.16
CA GLY A 106 -5.03 -16.03 1.89
C GLY A 106 -4.53 -15.98 0.44
N SER A 107 -5.44 -15.83 -0.52
CA SER A 107 -5.09 -15.71 -1.95
C SER A 107 -4.28 -14.44 -2.23
N ILE A 108 -4.63 -13.32 -1.58
CA ILE A 108 -3.89 -12.06 -1.70
C ILE A 108 -2.51 -12.20 -1.04
N TYR A 109 -2.42 -12.83 0.14
CA TYR A 109 -1.15 -13.11 0.80
C TYR A 109 -0.21 -13.93 -0.10
N SER A 110 -0.70 -15.04 -0.67
CA SER A 110 0.08 -15.88 -1.59
C SER A 110 0.55 -15.08 -2.80
N THR A 111 -0.33 -14.28 -3.41
CA THR A 111 0.04 -13.42 -4.54
C THR A 111 1.18 -12.45 -4.19
N VAL A 112 1.11 -11.80 -3.03
CA VAL A 112 2.17 -10.87 -2.58
C VAL A 112 3.48 -11.61 -2.34
N VAL A 113 3.44 -12.76 -1.67
CA VAL A 113 4.63 -13.58 -1.41
C VAL A 113 5.25 -14.08 -2.71
N GLU A 114 4.46 -14.61 -3.64
CA GLU A 114 4.95 -15.12 -4.93
C GLU A 114 5.54 -14.02 -5.81
N MET A 115 4.89 -12.85 -5.87
CA MET A 115 5.35 -11.76 -6.75
C MET A 115 6.51 -10.95 -6.17
N THR A 116 6.63 -10.92 -4.85
CA THR A 116 7.54 -9.98 -4.17
C THR A 116 8.44 -10.59 -3.12
N GLU A 117 8.30 -11.87 -2.80
CA GLU A 117 9.08 -12.56 -1.75
C GLU A 117 8.95 -11.87 -0.37
N THR A 118 7.90 -11.06 -0.18
CA THR A 118 7.64 -10.33 1.06
C THR A 118 6.28 -10.71 1.63
N LYS A 119 6.14 -10.61 2.95
CA LYS A 119 4.89 -10.91 3.62
C LYS A 119 3.94 -9.72 3.55
N LEU A 120 2.69 -9.98 3.18
CA LEU A 120 1.62 -9.00 3.35
C LEU A 120 1.29 -8.85 4.85
N ARG A 121 1.25 -7.60 5.33
CA ARG A 121 0.75 -7.27 6.68
C ARG A 121 -0.70 -6.78 6.60
N CYS A 122 -1.51 -7.20 7.57
CA CYS A 122 -2.92 -6.80 7.65
C CYS A 122 -3.19 -6.11 8.99
N TYR A 123 -3.79 -4.92 8.94
CA TYR A 123 -4.23 -4.17 10.11
C TYR A 123 -5.75 -4.02 10.09
N PHE A 124 -6.43 -4.71 11.00
CA PHE A 124 -7.89 -4.69 11.17
C PHE A 124 -8.27 -4.15 12.56
N SER A 125 -9.55 -3.84 12.76
CA SER A 125 -10.09 -3.42 14.06
C SER A 125 -10.38 -4.60 14.99
#